data_AF-A0A497JE48-F1
#
_entry.id   AF-A0A497JE48-F1
#
_cell.length_a   1.000
_cell.length_b   1.000
_cell.length_c   1.000
_cell.angle_alpha   90.00
_cell.angle_beta   90.00
_cell.angle_gamma   90.00
#
_symmetry.space_group_name_H-M   'P 1'
#
loop_
_entity.id
_entity.type
_entity.pdbx_description
1 polymer ?
#
loop_
_entity_poly.entity_id
_entity_poly.type
_entity_poly.pdbx_seq_one_letter_code
_entity_poly.pdbx_strand_id
1 'polypeptide(L)'
;MEKELRVLKIKNGTVIDHIEGGQALNVLKIIGIPKTTVTIAMNVPSKKTGIKDIVKVEGRELKEEEVNKISLISPRATINIIRNYEVVEK
;
A
#
# COMPACT_ATOMS: atom_id res chain seq x y z
N MET A 1 -21.53 4.66 12.27
CA MET A 1 -20.46 5.46 11.65
C MET A 1 -20.12 4.83 10.33
N GLU A 2 -20.42 5.50 9.24
CA GLU A 2 -20.05 5.05 7.89
C GLU A 2 -18.54 4.72 7.88
N LYS A 3 -18.18 3.56 7.32
CA LYS A 3 -16.77 3.26 7.03
C LYS A 3 -16.37 4.14 5.87
N GLU A 4 -16.07 5.40 6.14
CA GLU A 4 -15.45 6.27 5.15
C GLU A 4 -14.13 5.60 4.74
N LEU A 5 -14.08 5.15 3.48
CA LEU A 5 -12.82 4.90 2.83
C LEU A 5 -12.08 6.24 2.86
N ARG A 6 -11.10 6.39 3.76
CA ARG A 6 -10.28 7.60 3.84
C ARG A 6 -9.60 7.96 2.51
N VAL A 7 -9.52 6.99 1.60
CA VAL A 7 -8.88 7.10 0.30
C VAL A 7 -9.61 6.25 -0.75
N LEU A 8 -9.88 6.87 -1.90
CA LEU A 8 -10.56 6.27 -3.06
C LEU A 8 -9.84 5.01 -3.57
N LYS A 9 -10.59 4.10 -4.20
CA LYS A 9 -10.00 2.96 -4.92
C LYS A 9 -9.22 3.45 -6.14
N ILE A 10 -8.09 2.81 -6.44
CA ILE A 10 -7.34 3.05 -7.68
C ILE A 10 -7.88 2.17 -8.80
N LYS A 11 -7.76 2.61 -10.06
CA LYS A 11 -8.19 1.82 -11.23
C LYS A 11 -7.19 0.72 -11.58
N ASN A 12 -5.92 1.07 -11.69
CA ASN A 12 -4.82 0.16 -12.03
C ASN A 12 -3.59 0.50 -11.18
N GLY A 13 -2.81 -0.47 -10.74
CA GLY A 13 -1.55 -0.27 -10.02
C GLY A 13 -1.39 -1.19 -8.81
N THR A 14 -0.73 -0.71 -7.76
CA THR A 14 -0.42 -1.50 -6.57
C THR A 14 -0.97 -0.86 -5.30
N VAL A 15 -1.59 -1.65 -4.43
CA VAL A 15 -1.98 -1.26 -3.07
C VAL A 15 -1.19 -2.08 -2.06
N ILE A 16 -0.32 -1.40 -1.30
CA ILE A 16 0.40 -1.96 -0.16
C ILE A 16 -0.41 -1.60 1.10
N ASP A 17 -1.09 -2.59 1.67
CA ASP A 17 -1.90 -2.45 2.89
C ASP A 17 -1.22 -3.14 4.07
N HIS A 18 -1.65 -2.86 5.29
CA HIS A 18 -1.10 -3.43 6.53
C HIS A 18 0.39 -3.15 6.72
N ILE A 19 0.84 -1.99 6.24
CA ILE A 19 2.17 -1.47 6.58
C ILE A 19 2.16 -1.13 8.07
N GLU A 20 3.25 -1.42 8.78
CA GLU A 20 3.42 -0.96 10.17
C GLU A 20 3.23 0.56 10.29
N GLY A 21 2.56 1.01 11.35
CA GLY A 21 2.25 2.44 11.54
C GLY A 21 3.50 3.31 11.51
N GLY A 22 3.51 4.33 10.66
CA GLY A 22 4.64 5.25 10.47
C GLY A 22 5.71 4.76 9.48
N GLN A 23 5.58 3.58 8.87
CA GLN A 23 6.59 3.02 7.96
C GLN A 23 6.32 3.30 6.47
N ALA A 24 5.20 3.93 6.08
CA ALA A 24 4.86 4.18 4.67
C ALA A 24 5.98 4.91 3.88
N LEU A 25 6.62 5.91 4.51
CA LEU A 25 7.67 6.68 3.87
C LEU A 25 8.96 5.86 3.67
N ASN A 26 9.27 4.96 4.60
CA ASN A 26 10.40 4.03 4.46
C ASN A 26 10.13 3.03 3.32
N VAL A 27 8.90 2.52 3.23
CA VAL A 27 8.45 1.69 2.10
C VAL A 27 8.66 2.41 0.77
N LEU A 28 8.21 3.66 0.64
CA LEU A 28 8.40 4.47 -0.58
C LEU A 28 9.88 4.72 -0.91
N LYS A 29 10.72 4.94 0.11
CA LYS A 29 12.17 5.11 -0.08
C LYS A 29 12.81 3.85 -0.66
N ILE A 30 12.38 2.67 -0.23
CA ILE A 30 12.90 1.37 -0.70
C ILE A 30 12.48 1.06 -2.14
N ILE A 31 11.22 1.27 -2.51
CA ILE A 31 10.71 0.96 -3.87
C ILE A 31 11.01 2.08 -4.89
N GLY A 32 11.61 3.17 -4.42
CA GLY A 32 11.83 4.40 -5.17
C GLY A 32 10.53 5.18 -5.35
N ILE A 33 10.59 6.50 -5.13
CA ILE A 33 9.44 7.40 -5.27
C ILE A 33 9.01 7.40 -6.75
N PRO A 34 7.82 6.87 -7.08
CA PRO A 34 7.38 6.81 -8.47
C PRO A 34 6.95 8.20 -8.96
N LYS A 35 7.06 8.45 -10.26
CA LYS A 35 6.56 9.67 -10.93
C LYS A 35 5.07 9.58 -11.30
N THR A 36 4.29 8.82 -10.53
CA THR A 36 2.86 8.60 -10.73
C THR A 36 2.07 9.09 -9.52
N THR A 37 0.75 9.10 -9.58
CA THR A 37 -0.10 9.42 -8.43
C THR A 37 0.13 8.40 -7.33
N VAL A 38 0.54 8.90 -6.16
CA VAL A 38 0.70 8.10 -4.94
C VAL A 38 -0.24 8.64 -3.88
N THR A 39 -1.00 7.73 -3.29
CA THR A 39 -1.82 8.03 -2.12
C THR A 39 -1.21 7.37 -0.89
N ILE A 40 -1.01 8.14 0.17
CA ILE A 40 -0.48 7.64 1.44
C ILE A 40 -1.51 7.91 2.53
N ALA A 41 -1.84 6.89 3.32
CA ALA A 41 -2.58 7.04 4.55
C ALA A 41 -1.73 6.49 5.70
N MET A 42 -1.32 7.36 6.63
CA MET A 42 -0.45 6.98 7.75
C MET A 42 -1.21 6.98 9.08
N ASN A 43 -0.82 6.07 9.98
CA ASN A 43 -1.37 5.92 11.33
C ASN A 43 -2.91 5.82 11.34
N VAL A 44 -3.48 5.17 10.33
CA VAL A 44 -4.93 4.98 10.26
C VAL A 44 -5.37 3.83 11.17
N PRO A 45 -6.57 3.89 11.78
CA PRO A 45 -7.08 2.81 12.60
C PRO A 45 -7.11 1.46 11.84
N SER A 46 -6.65 0.41 12.51
CA SER A 46 -6.59 -0.96 11.98
C SER A 46 -7.22 -1.91 12.99
N LYS A 47 -8.19 -2.72 12.53
CA LYS A 47 -8.78 -3.76 13.38
C LYS A 47 -7.79 -4.87 13.75
N LYS A 48 -6.79 -5.12 12.89
CA LYS A 48 -5.82 -6.21 13.07
C LYS A 48 -4.60 -5.80 13.89
N THR A 49 -4.16 -4.55 13.75
CA THR A 49 -2.85 -4.09 14.26
C THR A 49 -2.95 -2.83 15.13
N GLY A 50 -4.16 -2.36 15.43
CA GLY A 50 -4.41 -1.09 16.13
C GLY A 50 -4.25 0.11 15.22
N ILE A 51 -3.04 0.31 14.69
CA ILE A 51 -2.71 1.31 13.67
C ILE A 51 -2.05 0.65 12.47
N LYS A 52 -2.19 1.25 11.30
CA LYS A 52 -1.48 0.84 10.09
C LYS A 52 -1.24 2.01 9.15
N ASP A 53 -0.36 1.77 8.21
CA ASP A 53 -0.11 2.61 7.06
C ASP A 53 -0.62 1.90 5.77
N ILE A 54 -0.94 2.70 4.75
CA ILE A 54 -1.36 2.25 3.42
C ILE A 54 -0.67 3.11 2.37
N VAL A 55 -0.12 2.46 1.34
CA VAL A 55 0.43 3.13 0.15
C VAL A 55 -0.30 2.60 -1.09
N LYS A 56 -0.83 3.50 -1.91
CA LYS A 56 -1.41 3.17 -3.22
C LYS A 56 -0.58 3.85 -4.31
N VAL A 57 -0.17 3.10 -5.31
CA VAL A 57 0.61 3.59 -6.45
C VAL A 57 -0.17 3.32 -7.72
N GLU A 58 -0.57 4.36 -8.44
CA GLU A 58 -1.36 4.23 -9.67
C GLU A 58 -0.49 3.89 -10.88
N GLY A 59 -0.98 3.03 -11.76
CA GLY A 59 -0.34 2.71 -13.04
C GLY A 59 1.00 1.96 -12.94
N ARG A 60 1.38 1.48 -11.75
CA ARG A 60 2.60 0.68 -11.53
C ARG A 60 2.28 -0.57 -10.73
N GLU A 61 2.65 -1.71 -11.29
CA GLU A 61 2.69 -3.00 -10.61
C GLU A 61 4.11 -3.21 -10.07
N LEU A 62 4.25 -3.50 -8.78
CA LEU A 62 5.56 -3.73 -8.16
C LEU A 62 6.12 -5.08 -8.57
N LYS A 63 7.43 -5.14 -8.80
CA LYS A 63 8.14 -6.40 -9.08
C LYS A 63 8.36 -7.18 -7.80
N GLU A 64 8.48 -8.49 -7.92
CA GLU A 64 8.75 -9.42 -6.80
C GLU A 64 9.95 -8.99 -5.93
N GLU A 65 11.02 -8.49 -6.55
CA GLU A 65 12.18 -7.98 -5.81
C GLU A 65 11.83 -6.79 -4.90
N GLU A 66 10.95 -5.90 -5.33
CA GLU A 66 10.49 -4.75 -4.56
C GLU A 66 9.58 -5.19 -3.42
N VAL A 67 8.70 -6.16 -3.69
CA VAL A 67 7.86 -6.83 -2.70
C VAL A 67 8.71 -7.44 -1.58
N ASN A 68 9.76 -8.18 -1.94
CA ASN A 68 10.65 -8.81 -0.98
C ASN A 68 11.36 -7.80 -0.08
N LYS A 69 11.75 -6.62 -0.61
CA LYS A 69 12.34 -5.55 0.21
C LYS A 69 11.33 -4.93 1.18
N ILE A 70 10.06 -4.80 0.79
CA ILE A 70 8.99 -4.30 1.68
C ILE A 70 8.82 -5.26 2.86
N SER A 71 8.85 -6.57 2.64
CA SER A 71 8.72 -7.57 3.69
C SER A 71 9.79 -7.49 4.78
N LEU A 72 10.96 -6.89 4.49
CA LEU A 72 12.01 -6.65 5.49
C LEU A 72 11.65 -5.50 6.46
N ILE A 73 10.90 -4.49 6.00
CA ILE A 73 10.45 -3.37 6.84
C ILE A 73 9.13 -3.72 7.53
N SER A 74 8.20 -4.29 6.77
CA SER A 74 6.83 -4.52 7.23
C SER A 74 6.40 -5.92 6.82
N PRO A 75 6.81 -6.96 7.58
CA PRO A 75 6.54 -8.37 7.24
C PRO A 75 5.06 -8.71 7.12
N ARG A 76 4.18 -7.90 7.72
CA ARG A 76 2.72 -8.06 7.70
C ARG A 76 2.04 -7.31 6.55
N ALA A 77 2.81 -6.59 5.74
CA ALA A 77 2.27 -5.87 4.59
C ALA A 77 1.64 -6.85 3.60
N THR A 78 0.52 -6.46 3.02
CA THR A 78 -0.16 -7.18 1.95
C THR A 78 -0.06 -6.35 0.69
N ILE A 79 0.44 -6.92 -0.39
CA ILE A 79 0.55 -6.24 -1.67
C ILE A 79 -0.59 -6.75 -2.55
N ASN A 80 -1.37 -5.83 -3.11
CA ASN A 80 -2.48 -6.18 -3.98
C ASN A 80 -2.26 -5.51 -5.32
N ILE A 81 -2.24 -6.29 -6.39
CA ILE A 81 -2.22 -5.77 -7.76
C ILE A 81 -3.65 -5.48 -8.18
N ILE A 82 -3.90 -4.25 -8.61
CA ILE A 82 -5.21 -3.77 -9.02
C ILE A 82 -5.24 -3.63 -10.53
N ARG A 83 -6.23 -4.23 -11.19
CA ARG A 83 -6.54 -4.02 -12.61
C ARG A 83 -8.04 -3.80 -12.75
N ASN A 84 -8.43 -2.72 -13.43
CA ASN A 84 -9.83 -2.33 -13.62
C ASN A 84 -10.66 -2.30 -12.32
N TYR A 85 -10.11 -1.71 -11.26
CA TYR A 85 -10.69 -1.59 -9.91
C TYR A 85 -10.79 -2.90 -9.10
N GLU A 86 -10.36 -4.02 -9.66
CA GLU A 86 -10.40 -5.34 -9.03
C GLU A 86 -9.01 -5.80 -8.60
N VAL A 87 -8.96 -6.56 -7.51
CA VAL A 87 -7.72 -7.22 -7.05
C VAL A 87 -7.50 -8.45 -7.92
N VAL A 88 -6.39 -8.49 -8.64
CA VAL A 88 -6.03 -9.63 -9.51
C VAL A 88 -4.94 -10.52 -8.92
N GLU A 89 -4.15 -10.00 -7.99
CA GLU A 89 -3.05 -10.72 -7.32
C GLU A 89 -2.85 -10.21 -5.90
N LYS A 90 -2.40 -11.08 -5.00
CA LYS A 90 -2.22 -10.81 -3.57
C LYS A 90 -0.99 -11.50 -2.99
#